data_AF-A0A961Z1Y8-F1
#
_entry.id   AF-A0A961Z1Y8-F1
#
_cell.length_a   1.000
_cell.length_b   1.000
_cell.length_c   1.000
_cell.angle_alpha   90.00
_cell.angle_beta   90.00
_cell.angle_gamma   90.00
#
_symmetry.space_group_name_H-M   'P 1'
#
loop_
_entity.id
_entity.type
_entity.pdbx_description
1 polymer ?
#
loop_
_entity_poly.entity_id
_entity_poly.type
_entity_poly.pdbx_seq_one_letter_code
_entity_poly.pdbx_strand_id
1 'polypeptide(L)'
;MSDALTLPGFKVAALLVAAGRGARVKSIGLPKQFRPVGGLPLLSRTLDRFLSHPLITDVLCVIHPDDKDHYRDAAERCAHGNKLRAPVPGGATRQESVFEGLKALSDSDLVLIHDGVRPFVSEGEIASLVDVLRVD
;
A
#
# COMPACT_ATOMS: atom_id res chain seq x y z
N MET A 1 -12.60 25.65 -6.03
CA MET A 1 -11.87 24.40 -6.31
C MET A 1 -12.87 23.30 -6.04
N SER A 2 -13.33 22.69 -7.13
CA SER A 2 -14.70 22.21 -7.33
C SER A 2 -15.00 20.91 -6.59
N ASP A 3 -16.27 20.75 -6.20
CA ASP A 3 -16.93 19.61 -5.53
C ASP A 3 -16.85 18.25 -6.26
N ALA A 4 -15.86 18.05 -7.14
CA ALA A 4 -15.63 16.79 -7.85
C ALA A 4 -14.95 15.71 -7.00
N LEU A 5 -14.66 15.99 -5.72
CA LEU A 5 -13.77 15.14 -4.91
C LEU A 5 -14.35 13.80 -4.47
N THR A 6 -15.66 13.58 -4.64
CA THR A 6 -16.29 12.29 -4.31
C THR A 6 -17.52 12.08 -5.17
N LEU A 7 -17.38 11.37 -6.30
CA LEU A 7 -18.52 10.63 -6.86
C LEU A 7 -18.93 9.60 -5.79
N PRO A 8 -20.17 9.66 -5.25
CA PRO A 8 -20.60 8.71 -4.24
C PRO A 8 -20.51 7.29 -4.81
N GLY A 9 -19.66 6.45 -4.21
CA GLY A 9 -19.52 5.04 -4.58
C GLY A 9 -18.27 4.66 -5.38
N PHE A 10 -17.50 5.61 -5.93
CA PHE A 10 -16.26 5.29 -6.67
C PHE A 10 -15.12 4.94 -5.70
N LYS A 11 -14.66 3.68 -5.74
CA LYS A 11 -13.65 3.14 -4.82
C LYS A 11 -12.25 3.18 -5.44
N VAL A 12 -11.36 3.92 -4.80
CA VAL A 12 -9.94 3.97 -5.15
C VAL A 12 -9.13 3.27 -4.07
N ALA A 13 -8.59 2.10 -4.40
CA ALA A 13 -7.74 1.34 -3.50
C ALA A 13 -6.26 1.55 -3.79
N ALA A 14 -5.43 1.54 -2.76
CA ALA A 14 -3.98 1.44 -2.88
C ALA A 14 -3.53 0.01 -2.60
N LEU A 15 -2.79 -0.59 -3.54
CA LEU A 15 -2.17 -1.89 -3.39
C LEU A 15 -0.67 -1.74 -3.12
N LEU A 16 -0.25 -1.98 -1.88
CA LEU A 16 1.16 -1.93 -1.48
C LEU A 16 1.82 -3.30 -1.61
N VAL A 17 2.77 -3.44 -2.52
CA VAL A 17 3.47 -4.71 -2.75
C VAL A 17 4.74 -4.76 -1.89
N ALA A 18 4.72 -5.60 -0.87
CA ALA A 18 5.79 -5.72 0.14
C ALA A 18 6.21 -7.17 0.43
N ALA A 19 5.83 -8.14 -0.41
CA ALA A 19 6.17 -9.57 -0.23
C ALA A 19 7.60 -9.95 -0.64
N GLY A 20 8.35 -9.02 -1.26
CA GLY A 20 9.68 -9.31 -1.78
C GLY A 20 10.73 -9.50 -0.68
N ARG A 21 11.48 -10.60 -0.73
CA ARG A 21 12.60 -10.90 0.19
C ARG A 21 13.90 -10.16 -0.13
N GLY A 22 13.90 -9.29 -1.13
CA GLY A 22 14.97 -8.31 -1.33
C GLY A 22 16.31 -8.82 -1.86
N ALA A 23 16.35 -9.86 -2.72
CA ALA A 23 17.56 -10.56 -3.22
C ALA A 23 18.88 -9.78 -3.47
N ARG A 24 18.83 -8.48 -3.78
CA ARG A 24 20.02 -7.60 -3.95
C ARG A 24 20.57 -7.08 -2.63
N VAL A 25 19.70 -6.83 -1.67
CA VAL A 25 20.07 -6.64 -0.26
C VAL A 25 20.16 -8.05 0.29
N LYS A 26 21.37 -8.58 0.53
CA LYS A 26 21.53 -9.80 1.34
C LYS A 26 21.01 -9.47 2.75
N SER A 27 19.70 -9.48 2.94
CA SER A 27 19.07 -9.19 4.22
C SER A 27 19.23 -10.42 5.08
N ILE A 28 20.39 -10.52 5.73
CA ILE A 28 20.53 -11.29 6.96
C ILE A 28 19.68 -10.54 8.00
N GLY A 29 18.70 -11.23 8.59
CA GLY A 29 17.78 -10.65 9.57
C GLY A 29 16.55 -9.97 8.96
N LEU A 30 16.15 -8.82 9.51
CA LEU A 30 14.87 -8.16 9.23
C LEU A 30 14.72 -7.73 7.75
N PRO A 31 13.62 -8.11 7.05
CA PRO A 31 13.34 -7.69 5.69
C PRO A 31 13.31 -6.16 5.56
N LYS A 32 13.77 -5.65 4.42
CA LYS A 32 14.02 -4.22 4.21
C LYS A 32 12.79 -3.33 4.45
N GLN A 33 11.59 -3.83 4.17
CA GLN A 33 10.33 -3.10 4.36
C GLN A 33 10.03 -2.82 5.83
N PHE A 34 10.55 -3.62 6.75
CA PHE A 34 10.34 -3.44 8.19
C PHE A 34 11.50 -2.73 8.89
N ARG A 35 12.60 -2.47 8.18
CA ARG A 35 13.75 -1.78 8.76
C ARG A 35 13.36 -0.35 9.17
N PRO A 36 13.74 0.09 10.37
CA PRO A 36 13.42 1.43 10.83
C PRO A 36 14.27 2.47 10.10
N VAL A 37 13.63 3.54 9.65
CA VAL A 37 14.29 4.76 9.17
C VAL A 37 13.72 5.90 9.99
N GLY A 38 14.55 6.58 10.79
CA GLY A 38 14.08 7.58 11.74
C GLY A 38 13.06 7.04 12.75
N GLY A 39 13.31 5.84 13.30
CA GLY A 39 12.47 5.22 14.35
C GLY A 39 11.21 4.49 13.89
N LEU A 40 10.78 4.65 12.64
CA LEU A 40 9.58 4.00 12.08
C LEU A 40 9.94 3.00 10.97
N PRO A 41 9.29 1.82 10.91
CA PRO A 41 9.44 0.89 9.79
C PRO A 41 9.17 1.60 8.47
N LEU A 42 9.95 1.26 7.44
CA LEU A 42 9.80 1.88 6.13
C LEU A 42 8.38 1.66 5.55
N LEU A 43 7.80 0.49 5.78
CA LEU A 43 6.43 0.17 5.38
C LEU A 43 5.40 1.05 6.08
N SER A 44 5.57 1.33 7.38
CA SER A 44 4.65 2.22 8.12
C SER A 44 4.58 3.60 7.47
N ARG A 45 5.73 4.14 7.06
CA ARG A 45 5.79 5.44 6.37
C ARG A 45 5.05 5.41 5.04
N THR A 46 5.17 4.33 4.27
CA THR A 46 4.43 4.16 3.01
C THR A 46 2.94 4.01 3.28
N LEU A 47 2.54 3.18 4.25
CA LEU A 47 1.14 2.98 4.66
C LEU A 47 0.48 4.30 5.03
N ASP A 48 1.10 5.09 5.92
CA ASP A 48 0.58 6.37 6.38
C ASP A 48 0.25 7.32 5.22
N ARG A 49 1.09 7.35 4.17
CA ARG A 49 0.86 8.23 3.00
C ARG A 49 -0.43 7.92 2.26
N PHE A 50 -0.77 6.64 2.10
CA PHE A 50 -1.98 6.25 1.41
C PHE A 50 -3.20 6.26 2.35
N LEU A 51 -3.02 5.86 3.61
CA LEU A 51 -4.09 5.86 4.61
C LEU A 51 -4.60 7.28 4.91
N SER A 52 -3.72 8.27 4.96
CA SER A 52 -4.09 9.67 5.20
C SER A 52 -4.69 10.37 3.98
N HIS A 53 -4.55 9.81 2.77
CA HIS A 53 -4.98 10.49 1.56
C HIS A 53 -6.52 10.45 1.42
N PRO A 54 -7.19 11.61 1.19
CA PRO A 54 -8.65 11.68 1.18
C PRO A 54 -9.28 10.94 0.00
N LEU A 55 -8.61 10.88 -1.15
CA LEU A 55 -9.11 10.16 -2.33
C LEU A 55 -8.99 8.64 -2.26
N ILE A 56 -8.23 8.10 -1.29
CA ILE A 56 -8.04 6.66 -1.12
C ILE A 56 -9.11 6.13 -0.16
N THR A 57 -9.89 5.15 -0.62
CA THR A 57 -10.95 4.51 0.19
C THR A 57 -10.40 3.40 1.05
N ASP A 58 -9.48 2.61 0.50
CA ASP A 58 -8.92 1.42 1.14
C ASP A 58 -7.44 1.25 0.79
N VAL A 59 -6.69 0.65 1.71
CA VAL A 59 -5.30 0.25 1.49
C VAL A 59 -5.18 -1.24 1.77
N LEU A 60 -4.54 -1.99 0.88
CA LEU A 60 -4.23 -3.40 1.06
C LEU A 60 -2.74 -3.64 0.83
N CYS A 61 -2.13 -4.42 1.71
CA CYS A 61 -0.73 -4.79 1.58
C CYS A 61 -0.60 -6.27 1.20
N VAL A 62 0.27 -6.54 0.24
CA VAL A 62 0.73 -7.90 -0.09
C VAL A 62 2.02 -8.16 0.64
N ILE A 63 2.07 -9.19 1.49
CA ILE A 63 3.22 -9.50 2.35
C ILE A 63 3.71 -10.92 2.13
N HIS A 64 4.94 -11.19 2.56
CA HIS A 64 5.42 -12.56 2.60
C HIS A 64 4.68 -13.32 3.72
N PRO A 65 4.31 -14.60 3.54
CA PRO A 65 3.60 -15.37 4.57
C PRO A 65 4.28 -15.39 5.95
N ASP A 66 5.61 -15.39 5.97
CA ASP A 66 6.43 -15.36 7.19
C ASP A 66 6.46 -13.99 7.90
N ASP A 67 6.03 -12.92 7.25
CA ASP A 67 6.23 -11.54 7.71
C ASP A 67 5.02 -10.99 8.48
N LYS A 68 4.06 -11.85 8.87
CA LYS A 68 2.79 -11.42 9.51
C LYS A 68 3.01 -10.60 10.78
N ASP A 69 3.94 -11.02 11.63
CA ASP A 69 4.23 -10.32 12.88
C ASP A 69 4.88 -8.96 12.61
N HIS A 70 5.88 -8.92 11.74
CA HIS A 70 6.52 -7.67 11.32
C HIS A 70 5.54 -6.70 10.64
N TYR A 71 4.60 -7.23 9.85
CA TYR A 71 3.54 -6.44 9.24
C TYR A 71 2.61 -5.85 10.29
N ARG A 72 2.13 -6.66 11.24
CA ARG A 72 1.27 -6.18 12.32
C ARG A 72 1.94 -5.04 13.09
N ASP A 73 3.19 -5.23 13.52
CA ASP A 73 3.95 -4.21 14.25
C ASP A 73 4.13 -2.91 13.43
N ALA A 74 4.25 -3.02 12.11
CA ALA A 74 4.34 -1.85 11.22
C ALA A 74 2.98 -1.17 11.01
N ALA A 75 1.91 -1.94 10.86
CA ALA A 75 0.55 -1.45 10.64
C ALA A 75 -0.02 -0.75 11.88
N GLU A 76 0.23 -1.27 13.08
CA GLU A 76 -0.22 -0.68 14.35
C GLU A 76 0.38 0.70 14.63
N ARG A 77 1.49 1.05 13.97
CA ARG A 77 2.12 2.38 14.08
C ARG A 77 1.48 3.43 13.18
N CYS A 78 0.55 3.04 12.31
CA CYS A 78 -0.05 3.94 11.33
C CYS A 78 -1.31 4.60 11.88
N ALA A 79 -1.57 5.84 11.47
CA ALA A 79 -2.86 6.49 11.70
C ALA A 79 -3.90 5.97 10.69
N HIS A 80 -5.20 6.08 11.00
CA HIS A 80 -6.31 5.75 10.07
C HIS A 80 -6.42 4.26 9.68
N GLY A 81 -6.22 3.35 10.64
CA GLY A 81 -6.36 1.91 10.42
C GLY A 81 -7.74 1.45 9.92
N ASN A 82 -8.78 2.30 9.97
CA ASN A 82 -10.11 1.98 9.44
C ASN A 82 -10.16 1.80 7.91
N LYS A 83 -9.18 2.34 7.17
CA LYS A 83 -9.04 2.10 5.72
C LYS A 83 -8.13 0.92 5.39
N LEU A 84 -7.45 0.33 6.38
CA LEU A 84 -6.47 -0.73 6.15
C LEU A 84 -7.17 -2.09 6.12
N ARG A 85 -7.14 -2.75 4.96
CA ARG A 85 -7.64 -4.13 4.79
C ARG A 85 -6.64 -5.13 5.38
N ALA A 86 -7.14 -6.34 5.67
CA ALA A 86 -6.28 -7.46 6.03
C ALA A 86 -5.25 -7.72 4.91
N PRO A 87 -3.99 -8.00 5.24
CA PRO A 87 -2.97 -8.26 4.24
C PRO A 87 -3.20 -9.61 3.57
N VAL A 88 -2.73 -9.74 2.33
CA VAL A 88 -2.77 -11.02 1.60
C VAL A 88 -1.36 -11.56 1.37
N PRO A 89 -1.18 -12.88 1.31
CA PRO A 89 0.11 -13.47 0.96
C PRO A 89 0.47 -13.15 -0.51
N GLY A 90 1.73 -12.80 -0.75
CA GLY A 90 2.27 -12.65 -2.10
C GLY A 90 2.72 -13.97 -2.72
N GLY A 91 2.96 -13.94 -4.04
CA GLY A 91 3.52 -15.06 -4.79
C GLY A 91 5.05 -15.01 -4.91
N ALA A 92 5.62 -15.93 -5.71
CA ALA A 92 7.06 -16.05 -5.93
C ALA A 92 7.64 -14.84 -6.66
N THR A 93 6.83 -14.19 -7.50
CA THR A 93 7.21 -13.00 -8.25
C THR A 93 6.43 -11.76 -7.81
N ARG A 94 6.95 -10.57 -8.15
CA ARG A 94 6.21 -9.31 -7.96
C ARG A 94 4.88 -9.34 -8.72
N GLN A 95 4.86 -9.93 -9.91
CA GLN A 95 3.66 -10.01 -10.73
C GLN A 95 2.59 -10.91 -10.09
N GLU A 96 2.96 -12.08 -9.58
CA GLU A 96 2.04 -12.93 -8.81
C GLU A 96 1.56 -12.21 -7.54
N SER A 97 2.44 -11.51 -6.84
CA SER A 97 2.05 -10.72 -5.66
C SER A 97 1.02 -9.64 -6.01
N VAL A 98 1.21 -8.93 -7.13
CA VAL A 98 0.23 -7.97 -7.64
C VAL A 98 -1.08 -8.66 -7.97
N PHE A 99 -1.04 -9.82 -8.63
CA PHE A 99 -2.23 -10.58 -9.00
C PHE A 99 -3.05 -11.02 -7.78
N GLU A 100 -2.41 -11.54 -6.72
CA GLU A 100 -3.08 -11.88 -5.46
C GLU A 100 -3.73 -10.64 -4.82
N GLY A 101 -3.03 -9.51 -4.84
CA GLY A 101 -3.56 -8.23 -4.36
C GLY A 101 -4.77 -7.74 -5.14
N LEU A 102 -4.72 -7.80 -6.47
CA LEU A 102 -5.83 -7.37 -7.34
C LEU A 102 -7.08 -8.24 -7.15
N LYS A 103 -6.91 -9.56 -6.96
CA LYS A 103 -8.05 -10.44 -6.62
C LYS A 103 -8.74 -10.02 -5.32
N ALA A 104 -7.97 -9.59 -4.31
CA ALA A 104 -8.51 -9.13 -3.03
C ALA A 104 -9.11 -7.71 -3.07
N LEU A 105 -8.88 -6.99 -4.16
CA LEU A 105 -9.41 -5.64 -4.43
C LEU A 105 -10.40 -5.65 -5.59
N SER A 106 -11.01 -6.80 -5.91
CA SER A 106 -11.93 -6.95 -7.07
C SER A 106 -13.19 -6.08 -6.97
N ASP A 107 -13.47 -5.51 -5.80
CA ASP A 107 -14.58 -4.59 -5.55
C ASP A 107 -14.20 -3.11 -5.71
N SER A 108 -12.97 -2.80 -6.15
CA SER A 108 -12.46 -1.43 -6.36
C SER A 108 -12.55 -1.04 -7.84
N ASP A 109 -12.93 0.21 -8.11
CA ASP A 109 -13.03 0.74 -9.47
C ASP A 109 -11.64 1.13 -10.03
N LEU A 110 -10.75 1.60 -9.14
CA LEU A 110 -9.38 1.97 -9.47
C LEU A 110 -8.41 1.42 -8.42
N VAL A 111 -7.32 0.79 -8.87
CA VAL A 111 -6.26 0.29 -7.99
C VAL A 111 -4.93 0.95 -8.34
N LEU A 112 -4.37 1.70 -7.39
CA LEU A 112 -3.03 2.26 -7.47
C LEU A 112 -2.02 1.25 -6.92
N ILE A 113 -1.17 0.70 -7.78
CA ILE A 113 -0.17 -0.29 -7.38
C ILE A 113 1.14 0.43 -7.02
N HIS A 114 1.62 0.26 -5.80
CA HIS A 114 2.84 0.91 -5.31
C HIS A 114 3.78 -0.07 -4.62
N ASP A 115 5.09 0.22 -4.69
CA ASP A 115 6.08 -0.58 -3.96
C ASP A 115 6.10 -0.16 -2.47
N GLY A 116 6.00 -1.12 -1.54
CA GLY A 116 5.90 -0.85 -0.09
C GLY A 116 7.12 -0.15 0.55
N VAL A 117 8.22 0.00 -0.19
CA VAL A 117 9.49 0.61 0.27
C VAL A 117 9.80 1.96 -0.40
N ARG A 118 8.79 2.66 -0.91
CA ARG A 118 8.91 3.98 -1.53
C ARG A 118 8.05 5.01 -0.79
N PRO A 119 8.44 5.45 0.42
CA PRO A 119 7.60 6.27 1.29
C PRO A 119 7.51 7.75 0.89
N PHE A 120 8.23 8.18 -0.14
CA PHE A 120 8.37 9.59 -0.53
C PHE A 120 7.45 10.01 -1.68
N VAL A 121 6.44 9.21 -1.99
CA VAL A 121 5.36 9.66 -2.87
C VAL A 121 4.63 10.82 -2.18
N SER A 122 4.40 11.90 -2.91
CA SER A 122 3.71 13.09 -2.42
C SER A 122 2.20 12.96 -2.58
N GLU A 123 1.46 13.71 -1.76
CA GLU A 123 -0.01 13.80 -1.88
C GLU A 123 -0.42 14.32 -3.26
N GLY A 124 0.32 15.28 -3.81
CA GLY A 124 0.07 15.82 -5.16
C GLY A 124 0.25 14.78 -6.27
N GLU A 125 1.24 13.89 -6.17
CA GLU A 125 1.42 12.79 -7.14
C GLU A 125 0.27 11.78 -7.07
N ILE A 126 -0.20 11.45 -5.87
CA ILE A 126 -1.37 10.55 -5.69
C ILE A 126 -2.61 11.20 -6.29
N ALA A 127 -2.90 12.45 -5.93
CA ALA A 127 -4.06 13.18 -6.44
C ALA A 127 -4.04 13.31 -7.97
N SER A 128 -2.91 13.74 -8.54
CA SER A 128 -2.76 13.88 -9.99
C SER A 128 -2.99 12.57 -10.74
N LEU A 129 -2.54 11.43 -10.20
CA LEU A 129 -2.75 10.13 -10.84
C LEU A 129 -4.23 9.72 -10.80
N VAL A 130 -4.90 9.95 -9.67
CA VAL A 130 -6.33 9.65 -9.53
C VAL A 130 -7.15 10.54 -10.47
N ASP A 131 -6.85 11.83 -10.55
CA ASP A 131 -7.59 12.79 -11.38
C ASP A 131 -7.48 12.46 -12.88
N VAL A 132 -6.31 12.04 -13.36
CA VAL A 132 -6.12 11.68 -14.78
C VAL A 132 -6.82 10.37 -15.14
N LEU A 133 -6.97 9.44 -14.19
CA LEU A 133 -7.55 8.12 -14.44
C LEU A 133 -9.07 8.06 -14.17
N ARG A 134 -9.60 9.04 -13.44
CA ARG A 134 -11.05 9.30 -13.35
C ARG A 134 -11.49 10.01 -14.63
N VAL A 135 -11.66 9.26 -15.70
CA VAL A 135 -12.22 9.75 -16.96
C VAL A 135 -13.71 9.37 -16.99
N ASP A 136 -14.57 10.36 -17.20
CA ASP A 136 -16.01 10.18 -17.47
C ASP A 136 -16.26 9.40 -18.78
#